data_AF-A0A382V7D3-F1
#
_entry.id   AF-A0A382V7D3-F1
#
_cell.length_a   1.000
_cell.length_b   1.000
_cell.length_c   1.000
_cell.angle_alpha   90.00
_cell.angle_beta   90.00
_cell.angle_gamma   90.00
#
_symmetry.space_group_name_H-M   'P 1'
#
loop_
_entity.id
_entity.type
_entity.pdbx_description
1 polymer ?
#
loop_
_entity_poly.entity_id
_entity_poly.type
_entity_poly.pdbx_seq_one_letter_code
_entity_poly.pdbx_strand_id
1 'polypeptide(L)'
;MGRLASFTAKSLLNGDKVHIINAERAVISGNKDSVIGEYVEKRQLNHPRKGPYYPRMPHLILKRAVRGMIPYQKPRGREAFK
;
A
#
# COMPACT_ATOMS: atom_id res chain seq x y z
N MET A 1 1.31 9.97 -2.23
CA MET A 1 1.07 8.63 -1.65
C MET A 1 2.37 7.85 -1.51
N GLY A 2 3.10 7.58 -2.59
CA GLY A 2 4.36 6.81 -2.53
C GLY A 2 5.42 7.39 -1.59
N ARG A 3 5.62 8.71 -1.61
CA ARG A 3 6.55 9.41 -0.70
C ARG A 3 6.24 9.17 0.79
N LEU A 4 4.96 9.31 1.16
CA LEU A 4 4.48 9.03 2.52
C LEU A 4 4.75 7.57 2.88
N ALA A 5 4.40 6.63 1.99
CA ALA A 5 4.55 5.20 2.23
C ALA A 5 6.02 4.76 2.40
N SER A 6 6.94 5.39 1.68
CA SER A 6 8.38 5.09 1.78
C SER A 6 8.95 5.55 3.13
N PHE A 7 8.56 6.75 3.58
CA PHE A 7 8.94 7.25 4.89
C PHE A 7 8.39 6.35 6.01
N THR A 8 7.10 6.02 5.96
CA THR A 8 6.49 5.15 6.98
C THR A 8 7.08 3.75 6.97
N ALA A 9 7.38 3.17 5.80
CA ALA A 9 8.05 1.87 5.73
C ALA A 9 9.43 1.88 6.43
N LYS A 10 10.18 2.98 6.30
CA LYS A 10 11.48 3.14 7.00
C LYS A 10 11.30 3.24 8.52
N SER A 11 10.36 4.07 8.98
CA SER A 11 10.06 4.20 10.42
C SER A 11 9.58 2.87 11.03
N LEU A 12 8.72 2.13 10.34
CA LEU A 12 8.26 0.81 10.79
C LEU A 12 9.43 -0.18 10.92
N LEU A 13 10.40 -0.17 9.98
CA LEU A 13 11.59 -1.04 10.05
C LEU A 13 12.59 -0.65 11.14
N ASN A 14 12.52 0.58 11.63
CA ASN A 14 13.28 1.07 12.78
C ASN A 14 12.62 0.72 14.12
N GLY A 15 11.38 0.21 14.10
CA GLY A 15 10.62 -0.17 15.29
C GLY A 15 9.62 0.88 15.77
N ASP A 16 9.42 1.97 15.02
CA ASP A 16 8.46 3.00 15.38
C ASP A 16 7.03 2.56 15.07
N LYS A 17 6.09 2.83 15.99
CA LYS A 17 4.67 2.58 15.77
C LYS A 17 4.02 3.77 15.07
N VAL A 18 3.52 3.56 13.86
CA VAL A 18 2.94 4.64 13.03
C VAL A 18 1.45 4.41 12.79
N HIS A 19 0.63 5.41 13.12
CA HIS A 19 -0.79 5.43 12.81
C HIS A 19 -1.08 6.46 11.72
N ILE A 20 -1.64 6.02 10.59
CA ILE A 20 -2.06 6.91 9.50
C ILE A 20 -3.57 7.04 9.55
N ILE A 21 -4.05 8.28 9.71
CA ILE A 21 -5.47 8.65 9.66
C ILE A 21 -5.78 9.41 8.36
N ASN A 22 -7.07 9.46 7.99
CA ASN A 22 -7.56 10.18 6.81
C ASN A 22 -6.86 9.81 5.50
N ALA A 23 -6.70 8.49 5.26
CA ALA A 23 -6.04 7.97 4.06
C ALA A 23 -6.76 8.38 2.75
N GLU A 24 -8.05 8.73 2.80
CA GLU A 24 -8.81 9.27 1.67
C GLU A 24 -8.30 10.63 1.17
N ARG A 25 -7.59 11.39 2.01
CA ARG A 25 -6.99 12.68 1.63
C ARG A 25 -5.58 12.53 1.03
N ALA A 26 -5.10 11.30 0.85
CA ALA A 26 -3.78 11.06 0.30
C ALA A 26 -3.70 11.45 -1.19
N VAL A 27 -2.80 12.37 -1.52
CA VAL A 27 -2.61 12.86 -2.90
C VAL A 27 -1.65 11.96 -3.68
N ILE A 28 -2.01 11.62 -4.92
CA ILE A 28 -1.15 10.97 -5.91
C ILE A 28 -0.91 11.98 -7.03
N SER A 29 0.35 12.17 -7.42
CA SER A 29 0.73 13.00 -8.56
C SER A 29 0.59 12.21 -9.86
N GLY A 30 0.04 12.83 -10.90
CA GLY A 30 -0.15 12.23 -12.23
C GLY A 30 -1.54 12.50 -12.80
N ASN A 31 -1.79 12.06 -14.03
CA ASN A 31 -3.12 12.12 -14.62
C ASN A 31 -4.06 11.12 -13.91
N LYS A 32 -5.23 11.60 -13.50
CA LYS A 32 -6.23 10.83 -12.76
C LYS A 32 -6.65 9.57 -13.51
N ASP A 33 -6.93 9.67 -14.80
CA ASP A 33 -7.44 8.55 -15.58
C ASP A 33 -6.39 7.45 -15.74
N SER A 34 -5.12 7.82 -15.94
CA SER A 34 -4.01 6.87 -16.02
C SER A 34 -3.79 6.15 -14.68
N VAL A 35 -3.78 6.89 -13.56
CA VAL A 35 -3.56 6.30 -12.23
C VAL A 35 -4.67 5.33 -11.86
N ILE A 36 -5.92 5.70 -12.13
CA ILE A 36 -7.07 4.83 -11.86
C ILE A 36 -7.07 3.63 -12.82
N GLY A 37 -6.82 3.87 -14.10
CA GLY A 37 -6.75 2.83 -15.14
C GLY A 37 -5.75 1.74 -14.80
N GLU A 38 -4.51 2.11 -14.44
CA GLU A 38 -3.46 1.16 -14.05
C GLU A 38 -3.89 0.30 -12.85
N TYR A 39 -4.56 0.91 -11.86
CA TYR A 39 -5.03 0.18 -10.69
C TYR A 39 -6.16 -0.81 -11.03
N VAL A 40 -7.07 -0.40 -11.93
CA VAL A 40 -8.19 -1.23 -12.39
C VAL A 40 -7.69 -2.41 -13.22
N GLU A 41 -6.77 -2.18 -14.15
CA GLU A 41 -6.17 -3.21 -15.01
C GLU A 41 -5.49 -4.29 -14.15
N LYS A 42 -4.61 -3.89 -13.23
CA LYS A 42 -3.95 -4.81 -12.29
C LYS A 42 -4.93 -5.59 -11.42
N ARG A 43 -6.08 -5.00 -11.11
CA ARG A 43 -7.15 -5.67 -10.36
C ARG A 43 -7.89 -6.69 -11.20
N GLN A 44 -8.22 -6.35 -12.45
CA GLN A 44 -8.95 -7.22 -13.39
C GLN A 44 -8.13 -8.46 -13.79
N LEU A 45 -6.81 -8.35 -13.83
CA LEU A 45 -5.91 -9.47 -14.14
C LEU A 45 -5.94 -10.60 -13.09
N ASN A 46 -6.55 -10.39 -11.91
CA ASN A 46 -6.53 -11.39 -10.84
C ASN A 46 -7.69 -12.38 -10.94
N HIS A 47 -7.39 -13.64 -10.63
CA HIS A 47 -8.42 -14.66 -10.46
C HIS A 47 -9.25 -14.40 -9.19
N PRO A 48 -10.60 -14.46 -9.26
CA PRO A 48 -11.50 -14.23 -8.12
C PRO A 48 -11.23 -15.07 -6.85
N ARG A 49 -10.66 -16.28 -6.98
CA ARG A 49 -10.46 -17.21 -5.86
C ARG A 49 -9.01 -17.28 -5.35
N LYS A 50 -8.02 -17.15 -6.25
CA LYS A 50 -6.60 -17.25 -5.91
C LYS A 50 -5.81 -16.22 -6.71
N GLY A 51 -5.63 -15.04 -6.12
CA GLY A 51 -4.87 -13.98 -6.75
C GLY A 51 -4.49 -12.87 -5.77
N PRO A 52 -3.56 -11.99 -6.16
CA PRO A 52 -3.25 -10.79 -5.41
C PRO A 52 -4.52 -9.98 -5.09
N TYR A 53 -4.79 -9.75 -3.81
CA TYR A 53 -5.99 -9.02 -3.41
C TYR A 53 -5.81 -7.50 -3.53
N TYR A 54 -6.47 -6.87 -4.50
CA TYR A 54 -6.46 -5.42 -4.68
C TYR A 54 -7.68 -4.78 -3.98
N PRO A 55 -7.49 -4.12 -2.83
CA PRO A 55 -8.58 -3.48 -2.10
C PRO A 55 -9.11 -2.24 -2.82
N ARG A 56 -10.35 -1.84 -2.49
CA ARG A 56 -10.95 -0.58 -2.96
C ARG A 56 -10.93 0.54 -1.91
N MET A 57 -10.80 0.18 -0.64
CA MET A 57 -10.82 1.16 0.45
C MET A 57 -9.48 1.92 0.53
N PRO A 58 -9.50 3.25 0.75
CA PRO A 58 -8.30 4.09 0.67
C PRO A 58 -7.23 3.70 1.70
N HIS A 59 -7.62 3.41 2.94
CA HIS A 59 -6.70 2.96 3.98
C HIS A 59 -6.06 1.61 3.65
N LEU A 60 -6.78 0.70 2.99
CA LEU A 60 -6.24 -0.59 2.55
C LEU A 60 -5.33 -0.46 1.32
N ILE A 61 -5.62 0.46 0.40
CA ILE A 61 -4.75 0.78 -0.73
C ILE A 61 -3.40 1.29 -0.21
N LEU A 62 -3.44 2.24 0.74
CA LEU A 62 -2.24 2.77 1.37
C LEU A 62 -1.49 1.69 2.16
N LYS A 63 -2.20 0.85 2.92
CA LYS A 63 -1.63 -0.29 3.64
C LYS A 63 -0.94 -1.27 2.69
N ARG A 64 -1.51 -1.55 1.51
CA ARG A 64 -0.89 -2.37 0.46
C ARG A 64 0.37 -1.72 -0.11
N ALA A 65 0.34 -0.40 -0.33
CA ALA A 65 1.50 0.34 -0.81
C ALA A 65 2.67 0.27 0.19
N VAL A 66 2.41 0.50 1.48
CA VAL A 66 3.41 0.36 2.55
C VAL A 66 3.94 -1.07 2.63
N ARG A 67 3.05 -2.08 2.57
CA ARG A 67 3.45 -3.49 2.57
C ARG A 67 4.42 -3.83 1.43
N GLY A 68 4.21 -3.25 0.25
CA GLY A 68 5.08 -3.46 -0.91
C GLY A 68 6.49 -2.85 -0.75
N MET A 69 6.66 -1.92 0.18
CA MET A 69 7.93 -1.24 0.48
C MET A 69 8.69 -1.88 1.66
N ILE A 70 8.12 -2.93 2.28
CA ILE A 70 8.71 -3.66 3.41
C ILE A 70 9.04 -5.08 2.94
N PRO A 71 10.13 -5.72 3.43
CA PRO A 71 10.40 -7.13 3.19
C PRO A 71 9.42 -8.05 3.94
N TYR A 72 8.12 -7.98 3.62
CA TYR A 72 7.01 -8.65 4.30
C TYR A 72 7.12 -10.19 4.31
N GLN A 73 7.88 -10.78 3.39
CA GLN A 73 8.11 -12.22 3.40
C GLN A 73 9.04 -12.65 4.55
N LYS A 74 9.92 -11.77 5.01
CA LYS A 74 10.86 -12.04 6.13
C LYS A 74 10.19 -11.76 7.48
N PRO A 75 10.58 -12.47 8.56
CA PRO A 75 10.01 -12.28 9.90
C PRO A 75 10.03 -10.82 10.38
N ARG A 76 11.19 -10.17 10.28
CA ARG A 76 11.37 -8.74 10.64
C ARG A 76 10.38 -7.81 9.93
N GLY A 77 10.11 -8.07 8.65
CA GLY A 77 9.18 -7.24 7.87
C GLY A 77 7.71 -7.50 8.21
N ARG A 78 7.34 -8.72 8.64
CA ARG A 78 5.99 -8.99 9.14
C ARG A 78 5.74 -8.35 10.48
N GLU A 79 6.75 -8.39 11.35
CA GLU A 79 6.67 -7.81 12.68
C GLU A 79 6.53 -6.29 12.60
N ALA A 80 7.33 -5.64 11.75
CA ALA A 80 7.23 -4.21 11.47
C ALA A 80 5.88 -3.79 10.83
N PHE A 81 5.17 -4.70 10.17
CA PHE A 81 3.90 -4.40 9.50
C PHE A 81 2.66 -4.66 10.39
N LYS A 82 2.86 -5.20 11.59
CA LYS A 82 1.80 -5.60 12.50
C LYS A 82 1.19 -4.39 13.19
#